data_AF-A0A429R0Z8-F1
#
_entry.id   AF-A0A429R0Z8-F1
#
_cell.length_a   1.000
_cell.length_b   1.000
_cell.length_c   1.000
_cell.angle_alpha   90.00
_cell.angle_beta   90.00
_cell.angle_gamma   90.00
#
_symmetry.space_group_name_H-M   'P 1'
#
loop_
_entity.id
_entity.type
_entity.pdbx_description
1 polymer ?
#
loop_
_entity_poly.entity_id
_entity_poly.type
_entity_poly.pdbx_seq_one_letter_code
_entity_poly.pdbx_strand_id
1 'polypeptide(L)'
;MAHPHLPTTEAAVTAIRAIAQEFNLEMTVTDDIGADQTSRRTSSGAFTVLDPDGSLPHEAYVELGGSPSLTVQVFPEDDARITVDNIEFADVPRDAVPAFLRSCLGGLAHVKGRFFPPGYWLVVPLPGDTTYKELIPGSSLTPWMNRNFR
;
A
#
# COMPACT_ATOMS: atom_id res chain seq x y z
N MET A 1 1.36 17.31 9.79
CA MET A 1 -0.12 17.37 9.77
C MET A 1 -0.60 15.95 9.93
N ALA A 2 -1.47 15.68 10.90
CA ALA A 2 -1.94 14.34 11.19
C ALA A 2 -2.64 13.75 9.96
N HIS A 3 -2.28 12.53 9.58
CA HIS A 3 -3.01 11.78 8.56
C HIS A 3 -4.49 11.69 8.96
N PRO A 4 -5.43 11.78 8.01
CA PRO A 4 -6.84 11.57 8.32
C PRO A 4 -6.98 10.17 8.94
N HIS A 5 -7.50 10.10 10.16
CA HIS A 5 -7.71 8.82 10.82
C HIS A 5 -8.81 8.07 10.06
N LEU A 6 -8.49 6.86 9.61
CA LEU A 6 -9.31 5.94 8.85
C LEU A 6 -9.66 4.79 9.79
N PRO A 7 -10.75 4.89 10.56
CA PRO A 7 -11.11 3.90 11.57
C PRO A 7 -11.70 2.61 10.98
N THR A 8 -12.05 2.61 9.68
CA THR A 8 -12.63 1.46 9.00
C THR A 8 -11.96 1.20 7.66
N THR A 9 -12.04 -0.06 7.23
CA THR A 9 -11.54 -0.51 5.91
C THR A 9 -12.27 0.19 4.77
N GLU A 10 -13.59 0.42 4.89
CA GLU A 10 -14.36 1.20 3.93
C GLU A 10 -13.86 2.65 3.79
N ALA A 11 -13.49 3.30 4.91
CA ALA A 11 -12.94 4.64 4.88
C ALA A 11 -11.60 4.67 4.12
N ALA A 12 -10.75 3.65 4.32
CA ALA A 12 -9.51 3.51 3.58
C ALA A 12 -9.75 3.29 2.07
N VAL A 13 -10.64 2.37 1.69
CA VAL A 13 -10.97 2.12 0.27
C VAL A 13 -11.59 3.36 -0.37
N THR A 14 -12.45 4.09 0.34
CA THR A 14 -13.03 5.35 -0.15
C THR A 14 -11.96 6.41 -0.38
N ALA A 15 -10.99 6.53 0.53
CA ALA A 15 -9.86 7.45 0.37
C ALA A 15 -8.98 7.06 -0.83
N ILE A 16 -8.71 5.76 -1.02
CA ILE A 16 -7.93 5.25 -2.17
C ILE A 16 -8.69 5.53 -3.48
N ARG A 17 -10.00 5.32 -3.50
CA ARG A 17 -10.85 5.62 -4.67
C ARG A 17 -10.83 7.10 -5.04
N ALA A 18 -10.86 7.99 -4.06
CA ALA A 18 -10.73 9.43 -4.30
C ALA A 18 -9.38 9.77 -4.95
N ILE A 19 -8.29 9.13 -4.50
CA ILE A 19 -6.95 9.31 -5.09
C ILE A 19 -6.89 8.75 -6.51
N ALA A 20 -7.46 7.56 -6.76
CA ALA A 20 -7.52 6.99 -8.11
C ALA A 20 -8.22 7.94 -9.08
N GLN A 21 -9.33 8.57 -8.66
CA GLN A 21 -10.02 9.58 -9.45
C GLN A 21 -9.18 10.86 -9.64
N GLU A 22 -8.51 11.34 -8.58
CA GLU A 22 -7.65 12.53 -8.60
C GLU A 22 -6.51 12.39 -9.64
N PHE A 23 -5.89 11.20 -9.71
CA PHE A 23 -4.79 10.91 -10.61
C PHE A 23 -5.21 10.21 -11.91
N ASN A 24 -6.52 10.05 -12.15
CA ASN A 24 -7.11 9.40 -13.33
C ASN A 24 -6.52 7.99 -13.58
N LEU A 25 -6.42 7.19 -12.52
CA LEU A 25 -5.92 5.82 -12.54
C LEU A 25 -7.07 4.82 -12.65
N GLU A 26 -6.81 3.69 -13.28
CA GLU A 26 -7.70 2.54 -13.22
C GLU A 26 -7.59 1.91 -11.83
N MET A 27 -8.73 1.64 -11.19
CA MET A 27 -8.78 1.04 -9.87
C MET A 27 -9.68 -0.20 -9.92
N THR A 28 -9.10 -1.33 -9.52
CA THR A 28 -9.82 -2.60 -9.32
C THR A 28 -9.82 -2.92 -7.83
N VAL A 29 -10.97 -3.34 -7.31
CA VAL A 29 -11.14 -3.79 -5.92
C VAL A 29 -11.68 -5.21 -5.98
N THR A 30 -10.92 -6.16 -5.42
CA THR A 30 -11.24 -7.59 -5.52
C THR A 30 -11.90 -8.12 -4.26
N ASP A 31 -11.45 -7.68 -3.10
CA ASP A 31 -12.03 -8.06 -1.81
C ASP A 31 -12.61 -6.83 -1.12
N ASP A 32 -13.90 -6.91 -0.79
CA ASP A 32 -14.68 -5.90 -0.06
C ASP A 32 -15.41 -6.62 1.08
N ILE A 33 -14.65 -7.30 1.95
CA ILE A 33 -15.19 -7.99 3.13
C ILE A 33 -15.01 -7.06 4.33
N GLY A 34 -15.50 -5.83 4.17
CA GLY A 34 -15.60 -4.81 5.22
C GLY A 34 -17.02 -4.25 5.31
N ALA A 35 -18.01 -4.96 4.77
CA ALA A 35 -19.41 -4.61 4.97
C ALA A 35 -19.69 -4.61 6.47
N ASP A 36 -20.10 -3.45 6.98
CA ASP A 36 -20.72 -3.19 8.27
C ASP A 36 -22.04 -3.98 8.42
N GLN A 37 -22.03 -5.26 8.12
CA GLN A 37 -23.04 -6.21 8.53
C GLN A 37 -22.65 -6.72 9.90
N THR A 38 -23.24 -6.05 10.89
CA THR A 38 -23.70 -6.66 12.13
C THR A 38 -23.84 -8.19 12.01
N SER A 39 -22.88 -8.92 12.55
CA SER A 39 -23.01 -10.35 12.84
C SER A 39 -22.08 -10.61 14.02
N ARG A 40 -22.50 -10.49 15.27
CA ARG A 40 -23.47 -11.40 15.90
C ARG A 40 -23.67 -12.74 15.17
N ARG A 41 -22.57 -13.42 14.88
CA ARG A 41 -22.47 -14.89 14.89
C ARG A 41 -21.07 -15.26 15.38
N THR A 42 -20.96 -15.56 16.67
CA THR A 42 -20.75 -16.95 17.17
C THR A 42 -19.38 -17.51 16.79
N SER A 43 -18.46 -17.42 17.74
CA SER A 43 -17.60 -18.52 18.19
C SER A 43 -17.41 -19.67 17.19
N SER A 44 -16.38 -19.58 16.37
CA SER A 44 -15.72 -20.72 15.70
C SER A 44 -14.43 -20.14 15.13
N GLY A 45 -13.20 -20.52 15.47
CA GLY A 45 -12.66 -21.69 16.12
C GLY A 45 -11.30 -21.92 15.46
N ALA A 46 -10.22 -21.51 16.10
CA ALA A 46 -8.83 -22.00 15.97
C ALA A 46 -8.27 -22.43 14.59
N PHE A 47 -8.75 -21.89 13.46
CA PHE A 47 -8.22 -22.16 12.13
C PHE A 47 -8.30 -20.89 11.29
N THR A 48 -7.21 -20.12 11.31
CA THR A 48 -6.97 -19.01 10.39
C THR A 48 -7.05 -19.55 8.96
N VAL A 49 -8.10 -19.19 8.23
CA VAL A 49 -8.17 -19.39 6.79
C VAL A 49 -7.19 -18.39 6.21
N LEU A 50 -5.97 -18.85 5.96
CA LEU A 50 -4.98 -18.11 5.20
C LEU A 50 -5.55 -17.87 3.80
N ASP A 51 -5.23 -16.72 3.20
CA ASP A 51 -5.42 -16.52 1.76
C ASP A 51 -4.78 -17.69 0.98
N PRO A 52 -5.25 -18.10 -0.22
CA PRO A 52 -4.63 -19.17 -1.02
C PRO A 52 -3.10 -19.11 -1.14
N ASP A 53 -2.48 -17.95 -0.95
CA ASP A 53 -1.01 -17.77 -0.93
C ASP A 53 -0.34 -17.95 0.45
N GLY A 54 -1.10 -18.24 1.51
CA GLY A 54 -0.60 -18.42 2.88
C GLY A 54 -0.45 -17.11 3.68
N SER A 55 -0.99 -15.99 3.18
CA SER A 55 -0.94 -14.70 3.87
C SER A 55 -2.07 -14.53 4.90
N LEU A 56 -1.90 -13.57 5.81
CA LEU A 56 -2.97 -13.15 6.73
C LEU A 56 -4.20 -12.74 5.91
N PRO A 57 -5.43 -13.01 6.40
CA PRO A 57 -6.63 -12.63 5.69
C PRO A 57 -6.69 -11.10 5.58
N HIS A 58 -6.54 -10.56 4.37
CA HIS A 58 -6.80 -9.14 4.07
C HIS A 58 -8.31 -8.90 4.00
N GLU A 59 -8.78 -7.77 4.53
CA GLU A 59 -10.18 -7.39 4.42
C GLU A 59 -10.48 -6.70 3.08
N ALA A 60 -9.48 -6.01 2.53
CA ALA A 60 -9.59 -5.38 1.23
C ALA A 60 -8.31 -5.49 0.40
N TYR A 61 -8.48 -5.73 -0.89
CA TYR A 61 -7.42 -5.76 -1.88
C TYR A 61 -7.74 -4.79 -3.01
N VAL A 62 -6.87 -3.78 -3.17
CA VAL A 62 -7.01 -2.71 -4.16
C VAL A 62 -5.81 -2.72 -5.09
N GLU A 63 -6.08 -2.72 -6.39
CA GLU A 63 -5.09 -2.57 -7.43
C GLU A 63 -5.31 -1.25 -8.15
N LEU A 64 -4.25 -0.46 -8.22
CA LEU A 64 -4.20 0.78 -8.97
C LEU A 64 -3.30 0.54 -10.18
N GLY A 65 -3.92 0.53 -11.35
CA GLY A 65 -3.22 0.47 -12.63
C GLY A 65 -2.48 1.76 -12.91
N GLY A 66 -1.40 1.66 -13.69
CA GLY A 66 -0.60 2.82 -14.09
C GLY A 66 0.89 2.54 -14.06
N SER A 67 1.67 3.61 -14.02
CA SER A 67 3.12 3.55 -13.83
C SER A 67 3.47 4.58 -12.76
N PRO A 68 3.66 4.16 -11.50
CA PRO A 68 3.95 2.79 -11.05
C PRO A 68 2.70 1.90 -10.91
N SER A 69 2.90 0.58 -10.96
CA SER A 69 1.87 -0.39 -10.56
C SER A 69 1.79 -0.39 -9.03
N LEU A 70 0.60 -0.18 -8.48
CA LEU A 70 0.40 -0.04 -7.04
C LEU A 70 -0.67 -1.03 -6.56
N THR A 71 -0.32 -1.83 -5.57
CA THR A 71 -1.26 -2.75 -4.91
C THR A 71 -1.34 -2.39 -3.44
N VAL A 72 -2.54 -2.38 -2.88
CA VAL A 72 -2.79 -2.08 -1.47
C VAL A 72 -3.64 -3.19 -0.89
N GLN A 73 -3.14 -3.83 0.17
CA GLN A 73 -3.84 -4.82 0.96
C GLN A 73 -4.08 -4.21 2.33
N VAL A 74 -5.34 -4.17 2.78
CA VAL A 74 -5.72 -3.62 4.08
C VAL A 74 -6.07 -4.78 5.01
N PHE A 75 -5.49 -4.77 6.21
CA PHE A 75 -5.68 -5.79 7.23
C PHE A 75 -6.59 -5.27 8.37
N PRO A 76 -7.24 -6.17 9.13
CA PRO A 76 -8.14 -5.80 10.23
C PRO A 76 -7.45 -5.07 11.39
N GLU A 77 -6.13 -5.20 11.54
CA GLU A 77 -5.33 -4.70 12.67
C GLU A 77 -4.82 -3.26 12.50
N ASP A 78 -5.52 -2.43 11.70
CA ASP A 78 -5.10 -1.05 11.35
C ASP A 78 -3.81 -0.95 10.51
N ASP A 79 -3.31 -2.08 10.00
CA ASP A 79 -2.14 -2.16 9.14
C ASP A 79 -2.52 -2.39 7.67
N ALA A 80 -1.61 -2.01 6.78
CA ALA A 80 -1.73 -2.18 5.35
C ALA A 80 -0.38 -2.56 4.73
N ARG A 81 -0.45 -3.45 3.74
CA ARG A 81 0.68 -3.81 2.90
C ARG A 81 0.53 -3.12 1.56
N ILE A 82 1.53 -2.33 1.19
CA ILE A 82 1.56 -1.62 -0.09
C ILE A 82 2.67 -2.19 -0.94
N THR A 83 2.36 -2.61 -2.15
CA THR A 83 3.37 -3.03 -3.13
C THR A 83 3.50 -1.96 -4.21
N VAL A 84 4.68 -1.38 -4.35
CA VAL A 84 5.04 -0.42 -5.40
C VAL A 84 5.94 -1.12 -6.40
N ASP A 85 5.39 -1.47 -7.56
CA ASP A 85 6.14 -2.01 -8.69
C ASP A 85 7.05 -3.21 -8.31
N ASN A 86 6.49 -4.15 -7.53
CA ASN A 86 7.12 -5.33 -6.91
C ASN A 86 7.94 -5.08 -5.63
N ILE A 87 7.94 -3.85 -5.10
CA ILE A 87 8.57 -3.54 -3.81
C ILE A 87 7.51 -3.46 -2.74
N GLU A 88 7.59 -4.37 -1.78
CA GLU A 88 6.61 -4.52 -0.72
C GLU A 88 6.96 -3.69 0.52
N PHE A 89 5.97 -2.98 1.03
CA PHE A 89 5.99 -2.30 2.32
C PHE A 89 4.92 -2.94 3.19
N ALA A 90 5.31 -3.84 4.09
CA ALA A 90 4.38 -4.64 4.90
C ALA A 90 3.85 -3.89 6.14
N ASP A 91 4.60 -2.90 6.66
CA ASP A 91 4.31 -2.20 7.91
C ASP A 91 3.86 -0.74 7.69
N VAL A 92 2.82 -0.54 6.87
CA VAL A 92 2.25 0.80 6.64
C VAL A 92 0.93 0.92 7.40
N PRO A 93 0.79 1.87 8.35
CA PRO A 93 -0.48 2.05 9.04
C PRO A 93 -1.54 2.53 8.05
N ARG A 94 -2.77 2.07 8.23
CA ARG A 94 -3.92 2.37 7.36
C ARG A 94 -4.09 3.87 7.12
N ASP A 95 -3.89 4.68 8.15
CA ASP A 95 -3.96 6.15 8.09
C ASP A 95 -2.93 6.76 7.13
N ALA A 96 -1.75 6.13 6.98
CA ALA A 96 -0.68 6.62 6.13
C ALA A 96 -0.86 6.22 4.66
N VAL A 97 -1.71 5.23 4.35
CA VAL A 97 -1.93 4.72 2.98
C VAL A 97 -2.27 5.83 1.98
N PRO A 98 -3.23 6.75 2.23
CA PRO A 98 -3.57 7.79 1.27
C PRO A 98 -2.39 8.75 1.00
N ALA A 99 -1.62 9.05 2.05
CA ALA A 99 -0.45 9.92 1.93
C ALA A 99 0.69 9.23 1.17
N PHE A 100 0.84 7.92 1.36
CA PHE A 100 1.82 7.10 0.65
C PHE A 100 1.51 7.05 -0.84
N LEU A 101 0.26 6.75 -1.21
CA LEU A 101 -0.16 6.74 -2.61
C LEU A 101 0.06 8.10 -3.28
N ARG A 102 -0.31 9.19 -2.61
CA ARG A 102 -0.05 10.55 -3.10
C ARG A 102 1.44 10.84 -3.28
N SER A 103 2.30 10.33 -2.41
CA SER A 103 3.76 10.52 -2.53
C SER A 103 4.32 9.78 -3.74
N CYS A 104 3.87 8.54 -3.98
CA CYS A 104 4.25 7.76 -5.16
C CYS A 104 3.75 8.37 -6.47
N LEU A 105 2.48 8.78 -6.53
CA LEU A 105 1.84 9.32 -7.73
C LEU A 105 2.21 10.78 -8.00
N GLY A 106 2.46 11.56 -6.94
CA GLY A 106 2.87 12.96 -7.01
C GLY A 106 4.35 13.19 -7.31
N GLY A 107 5.15 12.12 -7.49
CA GLY A 107 6.56 12.21 -7.85
C GLY A 107 7.51 12.59 -6.70
N LEU A 108 7.07 12.40 -5.45
CA LEU A 108 7.93 12.58 -4.27
C LEU A 108 8.75 11.32 -3.97
N ALA A 109 8.21 10.15 -4.30
CA ALA A 109 8.92 8.89 -4.24
C ALA A 109 10.11 8.90 -5.20
N HIS A 110 11.28 8.47 -4.71
CA HIS A 110 12.51 8.43 -5.48
C HIS A 110 13.34 7.21 -5.13
N VAL A 111 14.15 6.77 -6.09
CA VAL A 111 15.09 5.68 -5.89
C VAL A 111 16.45 6.27 -5.55
N LYS A 112 16.99 5.88 -4.40
CA LYS A 112 18.32 6.25 -3.96
C LYS A 112 19.28 5.11 -4.24
N GLY A 113 20.31 5.35 -5.05
CA GLY A 113 21.41 4.41 -5.24
C GLY A 113 22.54 4.63 -4.24
N ARG A 114 23.23 3.55 -3.86
CA ARG A 114 24.53 3.62 -3.17
C ARG A 114 25.54 2.78 -3.94
N PHE A 115 26.72 3.35 -4.13
CA PHE A 115 27.79 2.70 -4.89
C PHE A 115 28.52 1.63 -4.06
N PHE A 116 28.64 1.79 -2.74
CA PHE A 116 29.33 0.81 -1.89
C PHE A 116 28.78 0.72 -0.45
N PRO A 117 28.28 -0.46 -0.01
CA PRO A 117 27.95 -1.62 -0.85
C PRO A 117 26.85 -1.27 -1.88
N PRO A 118 26.85 -1.91 -3.06
CA PRO A 118 25.87 -1.63 -4.11
C PRO A 118 24.46 -1.98 -3.64
N GLY A 119 23.55 -1.03 -3.79
CA GLY A 119 22.15 -1.21 -3.44
C GLY A 119 21.29 -0.05 -3.91
N TYR A 120 20.03 -0.34 -4.15
CA TYR A 120 19.02 0.64 -4.48
C TYR A 120 17.94 0.59 -3.40
N TRP A 121 17.46 1.75 -2.98
CA TRP A 121 16.36 1.85 -2.04
C TRP A 121 15.27 2.72 -2.62
N LEU A 122 14.03 2.25 -2.54
CA LEU A 122 12.87 3.06 -2.83
C LEU A 122 12.55 3.88 -1.58
N VAL A 123 12.60 5.20 -1.71
CA VAL A 123 12.34 6.15 -0.63
C VAL A 123 11.02 6.86 -0.91
N VAL A 124 10.07 6.72 0.00
CA VAL A 124 8.73 7.32 -0.08
C VAL A 124 8.53 8.26 1.11
N PRO A 125 8.79 9.57 0.95
CA PRO A 125 8.57 10.54 2.01
C PRO A 125 7.08 10.85 2.15
N LEU A 126 6.56 10.83 3.38
CA LEU A 126 5.19 11.22 3.67
C LEU A 126 5.12 12.65 4.21
N PRO A 127 4.00 13.35 3.99
CA PRO A 127 3.71 14.61 4.67
C PRO A 127 3.58 14.36 6.18
N GLY A 128 4.55 14.82 6.97
CA GLY A 128 4.56 14.59 8.43
C GLY A 128 5.88 14.08 9.00
N ASP A 129 6.96 14.09 8.22
CA ASP A 129 8.32 13.66 8.59
C ASP A 129 8.56 12.14 8.56
N THR A 130 7.50 11.34 8.42
CA THR A 130 7.62 9.90 8.20
C THR A 130 8.17 9.61 6.80
N THR A 131 9.18 8.76 6.70
CA THR A 131 9.73 8.32 5.41
C THR A 131 9.85 6.81 5.41
N TYR A 132 9.20 6.17 4.44
CA TYR A 132 9.34 4.74 4.20
C TYR A 132 10.51 4.50 3.26
N LYS A 133 11.30 3.47 3.57
CA LYS A 133 12.48 3.14 2.79
C LYS A 133 12.64 1.63 2.72
N GLU A 134 12.54 1.08 1.52
CA GLU A 134 12.69 -0.35 1.30
C GLU A 134 13.82 -0.66 0.33
N LEU A 135 14.50 -1.79 0.55
CA LEU A 135 15.56 -2.26 -0.32
C LEU A 135 14.95 -2.82 -1.61
N ILE A 136 15.42 -2.34 -2.76
CA ILE A 136 15.10 -2.93 -4.05
C ILE A 136 15.99 -4.15 -4.23
N PRO A 137 15.44 -5.38 -4.32
CA PRO A 137 16.24 -6.58 -4.45
C PRO A 137 16.92 -6.63 -5.82
N GLY A 138 18.26 -6.63 -5.81
CA GLY A 138 19.08 -6.82 -7.01
C GLY A 138 18.98 -5.69 -8.05
N SER A 139 18.86 -6.09 -9.32
CA SER A 139 18.76 -5.21 -10.49
C SER A 139 17.33 -5.00 -10.99
N SER A 140 16.32 -5.26 -10.14
CA SER A 140 14.89 -5.17 -10.46
C SER A 140 14.38 -3.72 -10.51
N LEU A 141 15.12 -2.84 -11.17
CA LEU A 141 14.70 -1.46 -11.42
C LEU A 141 13.73 -1.45 -12.59
N THR A 142 12.50 -1.07 -12.31
CA THR A 142 11.49 -0.88 -13.35
C THR A 142 11.71 0.44 -14.08
N PRO A 143 11.08 0.64 -15.26
CA PRO A 143 11.19 1.91 -16.00
C PRO A 143 10.79 3.14 -15.17
N TRP A 144 9.76 3.02 -14.33
CA TRP A 144 9.34 4.10 -13.43
C TRP A 144 10.39 4.39 -12.35
N MET A 145 10.97 3.36 -11.74
CA MET A 145 12.04 3.51 -10.74
C MET A 145 13.26 4.21 -11.33
N ASN A 146 13.68 3.80 -12.54
CA ASN A 146 14.83 4.37 -13.21
C ASN A 146 14.61 5.85 -13.57
N ARG A 147 13.38 6.23 -13.93
CA ARG A 147 13.01 7.64 -14.17
C ARG A 147 13.06 8.50 -12.90
N ASN A 148 12.78 7.92 -11.74
CA ASN A 148 12.77 8.61 -10.45
C ASN A 148 14.07 8.40 -9.65
N PHE A 149 15.15 8.00 -10.32
CA PHE A 149 16.46 7.85 -9.71
C PHE A 149 17.04 9.20 -9.27
N ARG A 150 17.58 9.25 -8.04
CA ARG A 150 18.23 10.42 -7.45
C ARG A 150 19.58 10.08 -6.81
#